data_AF-A0A820ZXU5-F1
#
_entry.id   AF-A0A820ZXU5-F1
#
_cell.length_a   1.000
_cell.length_b   1.000
_cell.length_c   1.000
_cell.angle_alpha   90.00
_cell.angle_beta   90.00
_cell.angle_gamma   90.00
#
_symmetry.space_group_name_H-M   'P 1'
#
loop_
_entity.id
_entity.type
_entity.pdbx_description
1 polymer ?
#
loop_
_entity_poly.entity_id
_entity_poly.type
_entity_poly.pdbx_seq_one_letter_code
_entity_poly.pdbx_strand_id
1 'polypeptide(L)'
;PKTSSPTKNDDNDSIISLESSSNDENEIFVGDSNHLMNEPVIKGEVTTVTSTRGGKMIFMNGFAYLYMSMAKETTGWRCVRRNENCKAVIHISKQTGQFSHWNGIFHCHPSDAGETRKCDILNKIKHRVLDQYISIKIIIEEEYRKANLSV
;
A
#
# COMPACT_ATOMS: atom_id res chain seq x y z
N PRO A 1 16.92 -32.43 -54.50
CA PRO A 1 17.62 -31.12 -54.48
C PRO A 1 18.73 -31.11 -53.41
N LYS A 2 19.92 -30.59 -53.72
CA LYS A 2 21.02 -30.37 -52.77
C LYS A 2 21.36 -28.88 -52.76
N THR A 3 21.43 -28.28 -51.57
CA THR A 3 22.17 -27.05 -51.18
C THR A 3 21.90 -26.89 -49.66
N SER A 4 22.83 -27.03 -48.71
CA SER A 4 24.15 -26.42 -48.47
C SER A 4 24.10 -25.17 -47.57
N SER A 5 24.52 -25.35 -46.31
CA SER A 5 25.08 -24.32 -45.40
C SER A 5 26.41 -23.73 -45.96
N PRO A 6 27.15 -22.78 -45.33
CA PRO A 6 27.18 -22.33 -43.92
C PRO A 6 26.72 -20.83 -43.76
N THR A 7 27.16 -19.90 -42.89
CA THR A 7 28.38 -19.76 -42.05
C THR A 7 28.21 -18.82 -40.83
N LYS A 8 29.26 -18.85 -39.99
CA LYS A 8 29.62 -18.13 -38.76
C LYS A 8 29.73 -16.60 -38.89
N ASN A 9 29.69 -15.90 -37.74
CA ASN A 9 30.84 -15.27 -37.05
C ASN A 9 30.32 -14.70 -35.70
N ASP A 10 30.83 -15.04 -34.52
CA ASP A 10 32.20 -15.03 -33.95
C ASP A 10 32.48 -13.71 -33.18
N ASP A 11 32.53 -13.83 -31.85
CA ASP A 11 33.24 -13.08 -30.78
C ASP A 11 33.27 -11.53 -30.71
N ASN A 12 32.90 -11.00 -29.53
CA ASN A 12 33.82 -10.14 -28.75
C ASN A 12 33.49 -10.13 -27.24
N ASP A 13 34.52 -10.05 -26.39
CA ASP A 13 34.42 -9.96 -24.93
C ASP A 13 34.09 -8.53 -24.45
N SER A 14 33.41 -8.43 -23.29
CA SER A 14 33.48 -7.28 -22.38
C SER A 14 32.90 -7.63 -21.01
N ILE A 15 33.70 -8.27 -20.15
CA ILE A 15 33.40 -8.36 -18.71
C ILE A 15 33.54 -6.94 -18.13
N ILE A 16 32.43 -6.36 -17.67
CA ILE A 16 32.42 -5.12 -16.90
C ILE A 16 31.93 -5.43 -15.49
N SER A 17 32.86 -5.83 -14.62
CA SER A 17 32.64 -5.85 -13.18
C SER A 17 32.69 -4.42 -12.65
N LEU A 18 31.53 -3.78 -12.48
CA LEU A 18 31.40 -2.60 -11.64
C LEU A 18 30.69 -2.97 -10.34
N GLU A 19 31.49 -3.29 -9.31
CA GLU A 19 31.03 -3.09 -7.94
C GLU A 19 30.92 -1.58 -7.70
N SER A 20 29.75 -1.12 -7.26
CA SER A 20 29.51 0.28 -6.90
C SER A 20 28.40 0.34 -5.87
N SER A 21 28.77 0.19 -4.61
CA SER A 21 27.85 0.29 -3.47
C SER A 21 27.47 1.74 -3.21
N SER A 22 26.26 2.15 -3.61
CA SER A 22 25.58 3.32 -3.04
C SER A 22 24.36 2.87 -2.22
N ASN A 23 24.26 3.34 -0.99
CA ASN A 23 23.15 3.03 -0.07
C ASN A 23 22.04 4.08 -0.24
N ASP A 24 21.31 4.00 -1.35
CA ASP A 24 20.16 4.87 -1.61
C ASP A 24 18.89 4.26 -0.99
N GLU A 25 18.72 4.47 0.32
CA GLU A 25 17.56 3.98 1.07
C GLU A 25 16.28 4.74 0.69
N ASN A 26 15.23 4.00 0.33
CA ASN A 26 13.86 4.49 0.19
C ASN A 26 13.68 5.72 -0.74
N GLU A 27 13.95 5.54 -2.05
CA GLU A 27 13.18 6.28 -3.05
C GLU A 27 11.69 5.90 -2.89
N ILE A 28 10.94 6.73 -2.15
CA ILE A 28 9.50 6.57 -2.00
C ILE A 28 8.87 6.85 -3.36
N PHE A 29 8.46 5.80 -4.07
CA PHE A 29 7.79 5.91 -5.35
C PHE A 29 6.46 6.65 -5.20
N VAL A 30 6.48 7.97 -5.43
CA VAL A 30 5.28 8.83 -5.51
C VAL A 30 4.59 8.56 -6.85
N GLY A 31 4.12 7.33 -7.02
CA GLY A 31 3.36 6.90 -8.18
C GLY A 31 2.12 7.78 -8.31
N ASP A 32 1.98 8.41 -9.48
CA ASP A 32 0.86 9.29 -9.79
C ASP A 32 -0.46 8.56 -9.49
N SER A 33 -1.23 9.09 -8.53
CA SER A 33 -2.33 8.37 -7.88
C SER A 33 -3.49 8.04 -8.82
N ASN A 34 -3.46 8.60 -10.04
CA ASN A 34 -4.36 8.26 -11.13
C ASN A 34 -4.10 6.85 -11.73
N HIS A 35 -2.90 6.29 -11.62
CA HIS A 35 -2.53 5.02 -12.28
C HIS A 35 -3.29 3.80 -11.71
N LEU A 36 -3.72 3.84 -10.43
CA LEU A 36 -4.40 2.71 -9.77
C LEU A 36 -5.92 2.64 -10.05
N MET A 37 -6.41 3.38 -11.05
CA MET A 37 -7.79 3.30 -11.56
C MET A 37 -8.02 2.01 -12.35
N ASN A 38 -9.08 1.26 -12.03
CA ASN A 38 -9.47 0.00 -12.70
C ASN A 38 -8.43 -1.13 -12.68
N GLU A 39 -7.31 -0.99 -11.96
CA GLU A 39 -6.38 -2.08 -11.68
C GLU A 39 -6.95 -3.04 -10.61
N PRO A 40 -6.62 -4.36 -10.66
CA PRO A 40 -7.13 -5.32 -9.69
C PRO A 40 -6.52 -5.05 -8.31
N VAL A 41 -7.29 -5.23 -7.24
CA VAL A 41 -6.78 -5.02 -5.87
C VAL A 41 -5.74 -6.10 -5.52
N ILE A 42 -4.46 -5.73 -5.61
CA ILE A 42 -3.31 -6.50 -5.11
C ILE A 42 -3.18 -6.26 -3.59
N LYS A 43 -2.65 -7.24 -2.84
CA LYS A 43 -2.26 -7.04 -1.43
C LYS A 43 -1.02 -6.16 -1.32
N GLY A 44 -1.04 -5.21 -0.39
CA GLY A 44 0.13 -4.45 0.05
C GLY A 44 0.41 -4.64 1.54
N GLU A 45 1.14 -3.70 2.12
CA GLU A 45 1.14 -3.44 3.56
C GLU A 45 -0.29 -3.08 4.02
N VAL A 46 -0.65 -3.47 5.25
CA VAL A 46 -1.99 -3.25 5.81
C VAL A 46 -1.90 -2.52 7.15
N THR A 47 -2.13 -1.22 7.14
CA THR A 47 -2.16 -0.40 8.35
C THR A 47 -3.56 -0.44 8.96
N THR A 48 -3.69 -0.90 10.21
CA THR A 48 -4.98 -0.88 10.92
C THR A 48 -5.17 0.43 11.68
N VAL A 49 -6.34 1.04 11.51
CA VAL A 49 -6.68 2.37 12.05
C VAL A 49 -8.13 2.43 12.56
N THR A 50 -8.43 3.46 13.34
CA THR A 50 -9.79 3.73 13.82
C THR A 50 -10.39 4.88 13.02
N SER A 51 -11.57 4.69 12.43
CA SER A 51 -12.31 5.77 11.77
C SER A 51 -12.79 6.83 12.76
N THR A 52 -13.15 8.01 12.28
CA THR A 52 -13.67 9.13 13.12
C THR A 52 -14.92 8.76 13.94
N ARG A 53 -15.64 7.70 13.57
CA ARG A 53 -16.82 7.17 14.27
C ARG A 53 -16.53 5.90 15.09
N GLY A 54 -15.27 5.59 15.39
CA GLY A 54 -14.87 4.44 16.21
C GLY A 54 -14.88 3.08 15.49
N GLY A 55 -15.41 3.00 14.26
CA GLY A 55 -15.40 1.77 13.47
C GLY A 55 -13.99 1.39 12.99
N LYS A 56 -13.68 0.09 13.02
CA LYS A 56 -12.40 -0.47 12.52
C LYS A 56 -12.24 -0.22 11.02
N MET A 57 -11.03 0.15 10.61
CA MET A 57 -10.68 0.47 9.22
C MET A 57 -9.24 0.03 8.94
N ILE A 58 -8.92 -0.25 7.67
CA ILE A 58 -7.57 -0.52 7.20
C ILE A 58 -7.21 0.37 6.01
N PHE A 59 -5.92 0.67 5.86
CA PHE A 59 -5.33 1.21 4.65
C PHE A 59 -4.47 0.14 3.97
N MET A 60 -4.54 0.06 2.64
CA MET A 60 -3.75 -0.85 1.82
C MET A 60 -3.65 -0.29 0.39
N ASN A 61 -2.45 -0.17 -0.16
CA ASN A 61 -2.19 0.30 -1.54
C ASN A 61 -2.89 1.62 -1.90
N GLY A 62 -2.85 2.61 -0.99
CA GLY A 62 -3.50 3.93 -1.18
C GLY A 62 -5.04 3.92 -1.12
N PHE A 63 -5.65 2.76 -0.82
CA PHE A 63 -7.08 2.61 -0.65
C PHE A 63 -7.46 2.34 0.81
N ALA A 64 -8.62 2.85 1.21
CA ALA A 64 -9.16 2.73 2.57
C ALA A 64 -10.39 1.81 2.59
N TYR A 65 -10.44 0.89 3.55
CA TYR A 65 -11.51 -0.10 3.68
C TYR A 65 -12.03 -0.17 5.12
N LEU A 66 -13.34 -0.02 5.30
CA LEU A 66 -14.02 -0.20 6.57
C LEU A 66 -14.30 -1.69 6.82
N TYR A 67 -14.25 -2.09 8.09
CA TYR A 67 -14.71 -3.41 8.53
C TYR A 67 -16.18 -3.63 8.12
N MET A 68 -16.44 -4.75 7.46
CA MET A 68 -17.76 -5.14 6.97
C MET A 68 -18.33 -6.32 7.77
N SER A 69 -17.51 -7.36 7.99
CA SER A 69 -17.94 -8.60 8.63
C SER A 69 -16.75 -9.43 9.11
N MET A 70 -17.03 -10.44 9.94
CA MET A 70 -16.05 -11.46 10.34
C MET A 70 -16.68 -12.84 10.15
N ALA A 71 -16.10 -13.64 9.26
CA ALA A 71 -16.40 -15.07 9.15
C ALA A 71 -15.55 -15.86 10.15
N LYS A 72 -15.61 -17.20 10.11
CA LYS A 72 -14.74 -18.05 10.95
C LYS A 72 -13.26 -17.79 10.65
N GLU A 73 -12.85 -17.94 9.40
CA GLU A 73 -11.44 -17.88 8.98
C GLU A 73 -11.00 -16.54 8.38
N THR A 74 -11.93 -15.66 7.99
CA THR A 74 -11.63 -14.39 7.30
C THR A 74 -12.28 -13.18 7.99
N THR A 75 -11.70 -11.99 7.74
CA THR A 75 -12.30 -10.69 8.04
C THR A 75 -12.57 -9.97 6.72
N GLY A 76 -13.80 -9.47 6.54
CA GLY A 76 -14.23 -8.77 5.33
C GLY A 76 -14.15 -7.25 5.48
N TRP A 77 -13.63 -6.58 4.46
CA TRP A 77 -13.41 -5.14 4.43
C TRP A 77 -13.94 -4.55 3.12
N ARG A 78 -14.71 -3.46 3.20
CA ARG A 78 -15.34 -2.78 2.04
C ARG A 78 -14.78 -1.37 1.90
N CYS A 79 -14.52 -0.92 0.68
CA CYS A 79 -14.00 0.43 0.43
C CYS A 79 -14.83 1.53 1.14
N VAL A 80 -14.15 2.56 1.68
CA VAL A 80 -14.82 3.72 2.30
C VAL A 80 -15.76 4.41 1.32
N ARG A 81 -15.34 4.58 0.05
CA ARG A 81 -16.04 5.25 -1.05
C ARG A 81 -17.20 4.43 -1.65
N ARG A 82 -17.76 3.48 -0.90
CA ARG A 82 -18.97 2.70 -1.29
C ARG A 82 -20.19 3.57 -1.61
N ASN A 83 -20.23 4.81 -1.12
CA ASN A 83 -21.27 5.79 -1.41
C ASN A 83 -21.09 6.41 -2.81
N GLU A 84 -19.87 6.39 -3.37
CA GLU A 84 -19.55 6.76 -4.76
C GLU A 84 -19.68 5.54 -5.69
N ASN A 85 -20.63 4.65 -5.40
CA ASN A 85 -20.86 3.36 -6.08
C ASN A 85 -19.70 2.35 -6.07
N CYS A 86 -18.62 2.58 -5.31
CA CYS A 86 -17.50 1.65 -5.26
C CYS A 86 -17.89 0.29 -4.65
N LYS A 87 -17.74 -0.79 -5.42
CA LYS A 87 -18.14 -2.15 -5.03
C LYS A 87 -17.02 -2.99 -4.42
N ALA A 88 -15.80 -2.46 -4.31
CA ALA A 88 -14.62 -3.20 -3.88
C ALA A 88 -14.73 -3.75 -2.45
N VAL A 89 -14.64 -5.08 -2.33
CA VAL A 89 -14.64 -5.84 -1.08
C VAL A 89 -13.54 -6.89 -1.10
N ILE A 90 -12.67 -6.83 -0.10
CA ILE A 90 -11.59 -7.79 0.14
C ILE A 90 -11.85 -8.60 1.41
N HIS A 91 -11.38 -9.85 1.41
CA HIS A 91 -11.23 -10.66 2.60
C HIS A 91 -9.75 -10.80 2.96
N ILE A 92 -9.45 -10.81 4.26
CA ILE A 92 -8.12 -11.15 4.79
C ILE A 92 -8.28 -12.37 5.70
N SER A 93 -7.51 -13.43 5.41
CA SER A 93 -7.40 -14.64 6.24
C SER A 93 -6.79 -14.31 7.60
N LYS A 94 -7.44 -14.76 8.68
CA LYS A 94 -6.96 -14.56 10.06
C LYS A 94 -5.73 -15.42 10.38
N GLN A 95 -5.61 -16.59 9.75
CA GLN A 95 -4.52 -17.54 10.02
C GLN A 95 -3.27 -17.22 9.19
N THR A 96 -3.46 -16.92 7.90
CA THR A 96 -2.38 -16.84 6.91
C THR A 96 -2.09 -15.43 6.42
N GLY A 97 -2.91 -14.43 6.77
CA GLY A 97 -2.83 -13.07 6.22
C GLY A 97 -2.98 -13.00 4.69
N GLN A 98 -3.40 -14.09 4.04
CA GLN A 98 -3.72 -14.12 2.61
C GLN A 98 -4.94 -13.24 2.33
N PHE A 99 -4.92 -12.60 1.16
CA PHE A 99 -6.02 -11.76 0.68
C PHE A 99 -6.83 -12.51 -0.37
N SER A 100 -8.10 -12.14 -0.53
CA SER A 100 -8.89 -12.46 -1.71
C SER A 100 -9.92 -11.37 -1.99
N HIS A 101 -10.26 -11.16 -3.25
CA HIS A 101 -11.45 -10.37 -3.63
C HIS A 101 -12.72 -11.20 -3.39
N TRP A 102 -13.85 -10.54 -3.15
CA TRP A 102 -15.15 -11.21 -3.00
C TRP A 102 -16.27 -10.56 -3.82
N ASN A 103 -16.25 -9.24 -3.94
CA ASN A 103 -17.12 -8.47 -4.81
C ASN A 103 -16.34 -7.23 -5.28
N GLY A 104 -16.43 -6.88 -6.57
CA GLY A 104 -15.68 -5.77 -7.16
C GLY A 104 -14.15 -5.97 -7.08
N ILE A 105 -13.56 -6.58 -8.11
CA ILE A 105 -12.09 -6.81 -8.18
C ILE A 105 -11.32 -5.47 -8.30
N PHE A 106 -12.00 -4.42 -8.76
CA PHE A 106 -11.44 -3.14 -9.19
C PHE A 106 -12.05 -1.96 -8.41
N HIS A 107 -11.27 -0.89 -8.23
CA HIS A 107 -11.79 0.41 -7.79
C HIS A 107 -12.20 1.27 -9.00
N CYS A 108 -13.38 1.89 -8.90
CA CYS A 108 -13.93 2.82 -9.91
C CYS A 108 -13.65 4.30 -9.57
N HIS A 109 -12.59 4.56 -8.81
CA HIS A 109 -12.15 5.87 -8.34
C HIS A 109 -10.63 5.80 -8.07
N PRO A 110 -9.90 6.93 -8.03
CA PRO A 110 -8.45 6.88 -7.84
C PRO A 110 -8.11 6.46 -6.40
N SER A 111 -6.85 6.08 -6.17
CA SER A 111 -6.34 5.95 -4.81
C SER A 111 -6.28 7.32 -4.14
N ASP A 112 -6.33 7.34 -2.81
CA ASP A 112 -6.29 8.57 -2.01
C ASP A 112 -5.12 8.47 -1.04
N ALA A 113 -3.91 8.37 -1.61
CA ALA A 113 -2.68 8.22 -0.86
C ALA A 113 -2.44 9.40 0.10
N GLY A 114 -2.88 10.61 -0.28
CA GLY A 114 -2.83 11.82 0.54
C GLY A 114 -3.68 11.71 1.81
N GLU A 115 -4.99 11.48 1.68
CA GLU A 115 -5.88 11.35 2.84
C GLU A 115 -5.56 10.10 3.67
N THR A 116 -5.15 9.00 3.00
CA THR A 116 -4.66 7.77 3.64
C THR A 116 -3.47 8.05 4.57
N ARG A 117 -2.40 8.69 4.06
CA ARG A 117 -1.19 9.03 4.83
C ARG A 117 -1.50 10.02 5.96
N LYS A 118 -2.33 11.03 5.69
CA LYS A 118 -2.83 11.98 6.70
C LYS A 118 -3.58 11.27 7.83
N CYS A 119 -4.48 10.35 7.51
CA CYS A 119 -5.23 9.60 8.52
C CYS A 119 -4.37 8.59 9.30
N ASP A 120 -3.36 7.98 8.69
CA ASP A 120 -2.37 7.14 9.39
C ASP A 120 -1.59 7.96 10.43
N ILE A 121 -0.98 9.07 10.02
CA ILE A 121 -0.22 9.98 10.91
C ILE A 121 -1.10 10.46 12.07
N LEU A 122 -2.34 10.89 11.79
CA LEU A 122 -3.30 11.31 12.83
C LEU A 122 -3.69 10.18 13.78
N ASN A 123 -3.78 8.92 13.32
CA ASN A 123 -4.01 7.77 14.21
C ASN A 123 -2.77 7.47 15.07
N LYS A 124 -1.55 7.52 14.50
CA LYS A 124 -0.28 7.34 15.24
C LYS A 124 -0.14 8.38 16.35
N ILE A 125 -0.35 9.67 16.04
CA ILE A 125 -0.37 10.75 17.03
C ILE A 125 -1.44 10.48 18.10
N LYS A 126 -2.68 10.18 17.70
CA LYS A 126 -3.79 9.94 18.64
C LYS A 126 -3.51 8.80 19.62
N HIS A 127 -2.99 7.67 19.14
CA HIS A 127 -2.63 6.54 20.00
C HIS A 127 -1.53 6.94 20.98
N ARG A 128 -0.42 7.52 20.49
CA ARG A 128 0.67 7.98 21.36
C ARG A 128 0.24 8.99 22.42
N VAL A 129 -0.68 9.91 22.10
CA VAL A 129 -1.22 10.90 23.06
C VAL A 129 -2.09 10.26 24.16
N LEU A 130 -2.69 9.09 23.89
CA LEU A 130 -3.48 8.33 24.88
C LEU A 130 -2.59 7.37 25.70
N ASP A 131 -1.57 6.78 25.06
CA ASP A 131 -0.78 5.69 25.60
C ASP A 131 0.54 6.16 26.29
N GLN A 132 1.00 7.39 26.06
CA GLN A 132 2.30 7.90 26.51
C GLN A 132 2.19 9.21 27.29
N TYR A 133 2.82 9.29 28.47
CA TYR A 133 2.92 10.52 29.27
C TYR A 133 4.03 11.44 28.73
N ILE A 134 3.84 11.94 27.50
CA ILE A 134 4.77 12.82 26.77
C ILE A 134 3.99 14.03 26.26
N SER A 135 4.64 15.19 26.16
CA SER A 135 4.02 16.40 25.61
C SER A 135 3.52 16.17 24.19
N ILE A 136 2.25 16.55 23.93
CA ILE A 136 1.59 16.42 22.62
C ILE A 136 2.44 17.05 21.50
N LYS A 137 3.12 18.16 21.79
CA LYS A 137 4.03 18.82 20.84
C LYS A 137 5.14 17.87 20.34
N ILE A 138 5.82 17.17 21.26
CA ILE A 138 6.91 16.24 20.94
C ILE A 138 6.37 15.08 20.10
N ILE A 139 5.19 14.56 20.43
CA ILE A 139 4.55 13.47 19.67
C ILE A 139 4.26 13.92 18.22
N ILE A 140 3.74 15.13 18.02
CA ILE A 140 3.50 15.69 16.68
C ILE A 140 4.80 15.86 15.91
N GLU A 141 5.82 16.50 16.51
CA GLU A 141 7.13 16.73 15.89
C GLU A 141 7.80 15.41 15.48
N GLU A 142 7.73 14.38 16.32
CA GLU A 142 8.28 13.05 16.01
C GLU A 142 7.52 12.31 14.90
N GLU A 143 6.18 12.30 14.90
CA GLU A 143 5.43 11.60 13.85
C GLU A 143 5.52 12.32 12.49
N TYR A 144 5.59 13.66 12.47
CA TYR A 144 5.87 14.42 11.24
C TYR A 144 7.27 14.13 10.70
N ARG A 145 8.29 14.12 11.58
CA ARG A 145 9.66 13.76 11.21
C ARG A 145 9.77 12.32 10.69
N LYS A 146 9.12 11.34 11.33
CA LYS A 146 9.05 9.95 10.84
C LYS A 146 8.34 9.84 9.49
N ALA A 147 7.37 10.72 9.23
CA ALA A 147 6.64 10.77 7.98
C ALA A 147 7.36 11.54 6.87
N ASN A 148 8.60 12.01 7.07
CA ASN A 148 9.33 12.89 6.16
C ASN A 148 8.51 14.13 5.76
N LEU A 149 7.81 14.73 6.72
CA LEU A 149 7.11 16.02 6.58
C LEU A 149 7.85 17.10 7.36
N SER A 150 7.99 18.28 6.77
CA SER A 150 8.41 19.48 7.50
C SER A 150 7.36 19.87 8.54
N VAL A 151 7.83 20.33 9.71
CA VAL A 151 7.01 20.89 10.80
C VAL A 151 6.90 22.40 10.64
#